data_AF-T0ZYR7-F1
#
_entry.id   AF-T0ZYR7-F1
#
_cell.length_a   1.000
_cell.length_b   1.000
_cell.length_c   1.000
_cell.angle_alpha   90.00
_cell.angle_beta   90.00
_cell.angle_gamma   90.00
#
_symmetry.space_group_name_H-M   'P 1'
#
loop_
_entity.id
_entity.type
_entity.pdbx_description
1 polymer ?
#
loop_
_entity_poly.entity_id
_entity_poly.type
_entity_poly.pdbx_seq_one_letter_code
_entity_poly.pdbx_strand_id
1 'polypeptide(L)'
;MAKGEIKMNEPPKLQLNVPPPGKSQKYKGVKHTLLVMSGKGGVGKSTVAVNLAVSLAKLGKKVGLIDADINGPDDPKMLGIDKEKLFANEEGIIPAETKYGVSIISMAFLLTNEDTAVIWRGALRHKAVQQFLEEVKWDGMDYVIMDFPPGTGDE
;
A
#
# COMPACT_ATOMS: atom_id res chain seq x y z
N MET A 1 -5.64 -27.33 -50.82
CA MET A 1 -5.14 -27.04 -49.45
C MET A 1 -4.74 -25.57 -49.42
N ALA A 2 -5.49 -24.71 -48.71
CA ALA A 2 -5.17 -23.29 -48.61
C ALA A 2 -4.17 -23.07 -47.45
N LYS A 3 -3.02 -22.45 -47.74
CA LYS A 3 -2.07 -22.02 -46.71
C LYS A 3 -2.55 -20.66 -46.16
N GLY A 4 -2.98 -20.62 -44.91
CA GLY A 4 -3.25 -19.37 -44.21
C GLY A 4 -1.96 -18.78 -43.64
N GLU A 5 -1.64 -17.54 -43.98
CA GLU A 5 -0.55 -16.79 -43.36
C GLU A 5 -1.07 -16.09 -42.09
N ILE A 6 -0.45 -16.38 -40.94
CA ILE A 6 -0.72 -15.69 -39.68
C ILE A 6 0.09 -14.39 -39.68
N LYS A 7 -0.59 -13.24 -39.73
CA LYS A 7 0.05 -11.94 -39.49
C LYS A 7 0.32 -11.77 -37.99
N MET A 8 1.59 -11.81 -37.62
CA MET A 8 2.05 -11.39 -36.29
C MET A 8 2.10 -9.85 -36.27
N ASN A 9 1.23 -9.22 -35.48
CA ASN A 9 1.34 -7.79 -35.23
C ASN A 9 2.40 -7.55 -34.16
N GLU A 10 3.27 -6.56 -34.37
CA GLU A 10 4.19 -6.12 -33.31
C GLU A 10 3.37 -5.59 -32.12
N PRO A 11 3.74 -5.94 -30.87
CA PRO A 11 3.08 -5.40 -29.71
C PRO A 11 3.23 -3.87 -29.70
N PRO A 12 2.19 -3.12 -29.30
CA PRO A 12 2.25 -1.67 -29.27
C PRO A 12 3.43 -1.23 -28.41
N LYS A 13 4.31 -0.40 -28.98
CA LYS A 13 5.44 0.18 -28.23
C LYS A 13 4.85 1.06 -27.13
N LEU A 14 4.99 0.61 -25.88
CA LEU A 14 4.68 1.40 -24.69
C LEU A 14 5.59 2.63 -24.68
N GLN A 15 5.06 3.78 -25.13
CA GLN A 15 5.69 5.06 -24.89
C GLN A 15 5.42 5.45 -23.43
N LEU A 16 6.23 4.92 -22.52
CA LEU A 16 6.22 5.34 -21.12
C LEU A 16 6.94 6.69 -21.03
N ASN A 17 6.23 7.77 -21.33
CA ASN A 17 6.62 9.09 -20.89
C ASN A 17 6.15 9.27 -19.43
N VAL A 18 6.69 8.44 -18.53
CA VAL A 18 6.46 8.55 -17.09
C VAL A 18 7.58 9.43 -16.57
N PRO A 19 7.33 10.71 -16.23
CA PRO A 19 8.34 11.52 -15.58
C PRO A 19 8.80 10.80 -14.30
N PRO A 20 10.09 10.89 -13.93
CA PRO A 20 10.56 10.33 -12.66
C PRO A 20 9.65 10.84 -11.53
N PRO A 21 9.26 9.98 -10.57
CA PRO A 21 8.30 10.37 -9.54
C PRO A 21 8.78 11.67 -8.89
N GLY A 22 7.99 12.73 -9.06
CA GLY A 22 8.26 14.01 -8.43
C GLY A 22 8.29 13.80 -6.93
N LYS A 23 9.20 14.47 -6.21
CA LYS A 23 9.23 14.41 -4.74
C LYS A 23 7.85 14.79 -4.20
N SER A 24 7.07 13.79 -3.73
CA SER A 24 5.71 14.02 -3.25
C SER A 24 5.73 15.12 -2.18
N GLN A 25 4.85 16.11 -2.28
CA GLN A 25 4.81 17.19 -1.30
C GLN A 25 4.11 16.73 -0.01
N LYS A 26 3.13 15.82 -0.11
CA LYS A 26 2.31 15.35 1.02
C LYS A 26 3.02 14.37 1.97
N TYR A 27 4.08 13.69 1.52
CA TYR A 27 4.89 12.82 2.39
C TYR A 27 6.03 13.56 3.10
N LYS A 28 6.31 14.83 2.73
CA LYS A 28 7.42 15.61 3.32
C LYS A 28 7.25 15.89 4.81
N GLY A 29 6.02 15.81 5.33
CA GLY A 29 5.72 16.04 6.75
C GLY A 29 6.08 14.89 7.68
N VAL A 30 6.49 13.73 7.14
CA VAL A 30 6.84 12.53 7.93
C VAL A 30 8.28 12.63 8.45
N LYS A 31 8.48 12.50 9.77
CA LYS A 31 9.83 12.57 10.36
C LYS A 31 10.66 11.30 10.12
N HIS A 32 10.04 10.14 10.26
CA HIS A 32 10.69 8.85 10.11
C HIS A 32 9.83 7.86 9.32
N THR A 33 10.46 7.12 8.42
CA THR A 33 9.83 6.01 7.69
C THR A 33 10.52 4.71 8.06
N LEU A 34 9.74 3.72 8.49
CA LEU A 34 10.23 2.39 8.87
C LEU A 34 9.64 1.35 7.93
N LEU A 35 10.51 0.61 7.27
CA LEU A 35 10.12 -0.44 6.33
C LEU A 35 10.20 -1.80 7.02
N VAL A 36 9.11 -2.57 6.98
CA VAL A 36 9.03 -3.93 7.54
C VAL A 36 8.93 -4.92 6.38
N MET A 37 9.94 -5.78 6.26
CA MET A 37 10.07 -6.76 5.18
C MET A 37 10.42 -8.14 5.73
N SER A 38 10.17 -9.17 4.93
CA SER A 38 10.55 -10.54 5.26
C SER A 38 10.90 -11.32 4.01
N GLY A 39 11.81 -12.30 4.11
CA GLY A 39 12.17 -13.15 2.97
C GLY A 39 11.17 -14.26 2.65
N LYS A 40 10.20 -14.51 3.54
CA LYS A 40 9.22 -15.60 3.43
C LYS A 40 7.89 -15.18 4.05
N GLY A 41 6.79 -15.69 3.51
CA GLY A 41 5.46 -15.55 4.12
C GLY A 41 5.34 -16.30 5.45
N GLY A 42 4.42 -15.85 6.31
CA GLY A 42 4.09 -16.55 7.57
C GLY A 42 5.08 -16.37 8.73
N VAL A 43 6.09 -15.51 8.61
CA VAL A 43 7.06 -15.25 9.69
C VAL A 43 6.58 -14.26 10.76
N GLY A 44 5.36 -13.74 10.62
CA GLY A 44 4.79 -12.75 11.55
C GLY A 44 5.16 -11.29 11.25
N LYS A 45 5.54 -10.98 10.00
CA LYS A 45 5.90 -9.63 9.53
C LYS A 45 4.84 -8.57 9.89
N SER A 46 3.59 -8.78 9.46
CA SER A 46 2.44 -7.90 9.71
C SER A 46 2.16 -7.75 11.21
N THR A 47 2.29 -8.84 11.97
CA THR A 47 2.21 -8.80 13.44
C THR A 47 3.25 -7.88 14.05
N VAL A 48 4.50 -7.91 13.56
CA VAL A 48 5.56 -6.99 13.99
C VAL A 48 5.25 -5.56 13.59
N ALA A 49 4.81 -5.31 12.35
CA ALA A 49 4.47 -3.97 11.86
C ALA A 49 3.35 -3.32 12.70
N VAL A 50 2.25 -4.04 12.91
CA VAL A 50 1.10 -3.57 13.71
C VAL A 50 1.51 -3.30 15.17
N ASN A 51 2.22 -4.23 15.81
CA ASN A 51 2.60 -4.05 17.21
C ASN A 51 3.62 -2.93 17.39
N LEU A 52 4.53 -2.73 16.42
CA LEU A 52 5.44 -1.58 16.41
C LEU A 52 4.65 -0.27 16.31
N ALA A 53 3.67 -0.20 15.40
CA ALA A 53 2.83 0.99 15.22
C ALA A 53 2.06 1.33 16.50
N VAL A 54 1.36 0.36 17.06
CA VAL A 54 0.59 0.50 18.30
C VAL A 54 1.49 0.88 19.48
N SER A 55 2.69 0.32 19.57
CA SER A 55 3.63 0.63 20.65
C SER A 55 4.13 2.07 20.56
N LEU A 56 4.46 2.56 19.37
CA LEU A 56 4.86 3.96 19.16
C LEU A 56 3.70 4.91 19.45
N ALA A 57 2.47 4.57 19.03
CA ALA A 57 1.28 5.36 19.34
C ALA A 57 1.02 5.44 20.86
N LYS A 58 1.18 4.33 21.59
CA LYS A 58 1.10 4.30 23.06
C LYS A 58 2.16 5.15 23.75
N LEU A 59 3.30 5.40 23.11
CA LEU A 59 4.33 6.33 23.59
C LEU A 59 4.04 7.79 23.21
N GLY A 60 2.83 8.08 22.72
CA GLY A 60 2.37 9.43 22.38
C GLY A 60 2.90 9.94 21.03
N LYS A 61 3.39 9.05 20.15
CA LYS A 61 3.82 9.43 18.79
C LYS A 61 2.64 9.44 17.84
N LYS A 62 2.69 10.32 16.83
CA LYS A 62 1.76 10.28 15.70
C LYS A 62 2.26 9.23 14.70
N VAL A 63 1.45 8.19 14.46
CA VAL A 63 1.89 7.01 13.71
C VAL A 63 0.95 6.71 12.55
N GLY A 64 1.52 6.66 11.35
CA GLY A 64 0.90 6.10 10.16
C GLY A 64 1.32 4.63 9.94
N LEU A 65 0.43 3.83 9.36
CA LEU A 65 0.69 2.47 8.89
C LEU A 65 0.21 2.33 7.45
N ILE A 66 1.07 1.81 6.59
CA ILE A 66 0.76 1.49 5.19
C ILE A 66 0.88 -0.01 5.03
N ASP A 67 -0.23 -0.67 4.78
CA ASP A 67 -0.28 -2.08 4.40
C ASP A 67 -0.29 -2.21 2.88
N ALA A 68 0.85 -2.62 2.34
CA ALA A 68 1.08 -2.84 0.92
C ALA A 68 0.98 -4.33 0.53
N ASP A 69 0.64 -5.23 1.47
CA ASP A 69 0.55 -6.67 1.22
C ASP A 69 -0.79 -7.07 0.61
N ILE A 70 -0.82 -7.14 -0.72
CA ILE A 70 -2.05 -7.38 -1.46
C ILE A 70 -2.58 -8.82 -1.36
N ASN A 71 -1.68 -9.77 -1.06
CA ASN A 71 -2.01 -11.19 -1.06
C ASN A 71 -2.63 -11.63 0.27
N GLY A 72 -2.43 -10.83 1.32
CA GLY A 72 -2.96 -11.07 2.65
C GLY A 72 -2.88 -9.80 3.49
N PRO A 73 -3.72 -8.79 3.22
CA PRO A 73 -3.72 -7.54 3.97
C PRO A 73 -4.33 -7.77 5.36
N ASP A 74 -3.52 -8.31 6.26
CA ASP A 74 -3.94 -8.73 7.60
C ASP A 74 -4.02 -7.55 8.59
N ASP A 75 -3.36 -6.42 8.30
CA ASP A 75 -3.22 -5.29 9.21
C ASP A 75 -4.58 -4.69 9.64
N PRO A 76 -5.53 -4.36 8.72
CA PRO A 76 -6.85 -3.87 9.10
C PRO A 76 -7.61 -4.84 10.00
N LYS A 77 -7.50 -6.13 9.75
CA LYS A 77 -8.13 -7.19 10.55
C LYS A 77 -7.53 -7.28 11.94
N MET A 78 -6.20 -7.21 12.07
CA MET A 78 -5.52 -7.18 13.38
C MET A 78 -5.91 -5.93 14.19
N LEU A 79 -6.20 -4.82 13.51
CA LEU A 79 -6.61 -3.55 14.12
C LEU A 79 -8.13 -3.46 14.38
N GLY A 80 -8.92 -4.41 13.87
CA GLY A 80 -10.37 -4.50 14.04
C GLY A 80 -11.15 -3.49 13.21
N ILE A 81 -10.63 -3.13 12.04
CA ILE A 81 -11.20 -2.17 11.09
C ILE A 81 -11.29 -2.75 9.67
N ASP A 82 -11.37 -4.08 9.54
CA ASP A 82 -11.44 -4.83 8.29
C ASP A 82 -12.65 -4.45 7.40
N LYS A 83 -13.67 -3.82 7.99
CA LYS A 83 -14.88 -3.36 7.29
C LYS A 83 -14.85 -1.89 6.89
N GLU A 84 -13.79 -1.17 7.24
CA GLU A 84 -13.63 0.23 6.84
C GLU A 84 -13.43 0.34 5.32
N LYS A 85 -13.87 1.47 4.77
CA LYS A 85 -13.74 1.76 3.34
C LYS A 85 -12.83 2.96 3.15
N LEU A 86 -12.17 2.98 1.99
CA LEU A 86 -11.37 4.14 1.57
C LEU A 86 -12.26 5.39 1.53
N PHE A 87 -11.84 6.44 2.24
CA PHE A 87 -12.49 7.74 2.21
C PHE A 87 -11.53 8.80 1.64
N ALA A 88 -12.03 9.62 0.73
CA ALA A 88 -11.28 10.72 0.12
C ALA A 88 -12.13 11.99 0.06
N ASN A 89 -11.48 13.14 0.24
CA ASN A 89 -12.08 14.46 0.14
C ASN A 89 -11.19 15.40 -0.70
N GLU A 90 -11.52 16.70 -0.74
CA GLU A 90 -10.75 17.71 -1.50
C GLU A 90 -9.28 17.82 -1.10
N GLU A 91 -8.93 17.41 0.13
CA GLU A 91 -7.57 17.48 0.67
C GLU A 91 -6.74 16.21 0.37
N GLY A 92 -7.40 15.12 -0.04
CA GLY A 92 -6.76 13.85 -0.40
C GLY A 92 -7.45 12.63 0.21
N ILE A 93 -6.72 11.52 0.25
CA ILE A 93 -7.16 10.28 0.91
C ILE A 93 -6.96 10.44 2.41
N ILE A 94 -8.01 10.16 3.19
CA ILE A 94 -7.96 10.20 4.65
C ILE A 94 -7.66 8.78 5.14
N PRO A 95 -6.57 8.56 5.90
CA PRO A 95 -6.30 7.25 6.47
C PRO A 95 -7.36 6.90 7.53
N ALA A 96 -7.68 5.62 7.66
CA ALA A 96 -8.61 5.14 8.67
C ALA A 96 -7.97 5.25 10.07
N GLU A 97 -8.71 5.77 11.04
CA GLU A 97 -8.22 5.89 12.41
C GLU A 97 -8.61 4.66 13.22
N THR A 98 -7.64 4.07 13.90
CA THR A 98 -7.89 2.91 14.77
C THR A 98 -8.12 3.35 16.21
N LYS A 99 -8.79 2.49 17.00
CA LYS A 99 -8.92 2.68 18.45
C LYS A 99 -7.59 2.71 19.22
N TYR A 100 -6.48 2.38 18.55
CA TYR A 100 -5.13 2.36 19.11
C TYR A 100 -4.32 3.62 18.79
N GLY A 101 -4.90 4.61 18.12
CA GLY A 101 -4.22 5.86 17.74
C GLY A 101 -3.24 5.70 16.57
N VAL A 102 -3.47 4.71 15.71
CA VAL A 102 -2.72 4.49 14.47
C VAL A 102 -3.63 4.86 13.29
N SER A 103 -3.14 5.72 12.40
CA SER A 103 -3.77 6.06 11.12
C SER A 103 -3.29 5.07 10.05
N ILE A 104 -4.20 4.32 9.41
CA ILE A 104 -3.83 3.25 8.48
C ILE A 104 -4.44 3.44 7.10
N ILE A 105 -3.66 3.09 6.08
CA ILE A 105 -4.14 2.81 4.72
C ILE A 105 -3.74 1.38 4.35
N SER A 106 -4.63 0.65 3.69
CA SER A 106 -4.38 -0.74 3.29
C SER A 106 -4.92 -1.01 1.90
N MET A 107 -4.25 -1.91 1.19
CA MET A 107 -4.78 -2.50 -0.04
C MET A 107 -6.14 -3.18 0.15
N ALA A 108 -6.46 -3.68 1.35
CA ALA A 108 -7.78 -4.24 1.66
C ALA A 108 -8.92 -3.24 1.40
N PHE A 109 -8.70 -1.95 1.65
CA PHE A 109 -9.73 -0.91 1.47
C PHE A 109 -10.04 -0.63 0.00
N LEU A 110 -9.17 -1.04 -0.92
CA LEU A 110 -9.37 -0.91 -2.36
C LEU A 110 -10.22 -2.06 -2.93
N LEU A 111 -10.36 -3.16 -2.18
CA LEU A 111 -11.18 -4.29 -2.58
C LEU A 111 -12.64 -4.01 -2.19
N THR A 112 -13.51 -3.90 -3.18
CA THR A 112 -14.94 -3.61 -2.96
C THR A 112 -15.74 -4.82 -2.44
N ASN A 113 -15.20 -6.03 -2.60
CA ASN A 113 -15.72 -7.27 -2.03
C ASN A 113 -14.55 -8.25 -1.80
N GLU A 114 -14.50 -8.88 -0.63
CA GLU A 114 -13.48 -9.86 -0.23
C GLU A 114 -13.37 -11.04 -1.21
N ASP A 115 -14.47 -11.39 -1.89
CA ASP A 115 -14.50 -12.46 -2.91
C ASP A 115 -13.99 -12.01 -4.29
N THR A 116 -13.65 -10.74 -4.48
CA THR A 116 -13.20 -10.23 -5.78
C THR A 116 -11.73 -10.56 -6.01
N ALA A 117 -11.48 -11.60 -6.80
CA ALA A 117 -10.15 -11.90 -7.28
C ALA A 117 -9.67 -10.84 -8.31
N VAL A 118 -8.97 -9.82 -7.83
CA VAL A 118 -8.28 -8.83 -8.69
C VAL A 118 -6.88 -9.35 -9.02
N ILE A 119 -6.53 -9.41 -10.31
CA ILE A 119 -5.16 -9.73 -10.73
C ILE A 119 -4.31 -8.46 -10.60
N TRP A 120 -3.51 -8.41 -9.54
CA TRP A 120 -2.60 -7.30 -9.26
C TRP A 120 -1.31 -7.41 -10.06
N ARG A 121 -1.26 -6.75 -11.22
CA ARG A 121 0.00 -6.61 -11.98
C ARG A 121 0.95 -5.65 -11.24
N GLY A 122 2.26 -5.87 -11.34
CA GLY A 122 3.29 -5.04 -10.67
C GLY A 122 3.09 -3.53 -10.86
N ALA A 123 2.77 -3.09 -12.09
CA ALA A 123 2.48 -1.68 -12.36
C ALA A 123 1.28 -1.12 -11.58
N LEU A 124 0.25 -1.94 -11.35
CA LEU A 124 -0.93 -1.53 -10.58
C LEU A 124 -0.61 -1.44 -9.09
N ARG A 125 0.16 -2.39 -8.56
CA ARG A 125 0.65 -2.37 -7.17
C ARG A 125 1.52 -1.14 -6.92
N HIS A 126 2.49 -0.91 -7.80
CA HIS A 126 3.37 0.24 -7.72
C HIS A 126 2.59 1.55 -7.73
N LYS A 127 1.59 1.67 -8.62
CA LYS A 127 0.72 2.85 -8.68
C LYS A 127 -0.07 3.03 -7.38
N ALA A 128 -0.66 1.97 -6.82
CA ALA A 128 -1.40 2.06 -5.56
C ALA A 128 -0.49 2.51 -4.40
N VAL A 129 0.71 1.95 -4.27
CA VAL A 129 1.70 2.39 -3.28
C VAL A 129 2.09 3.85 -3.51
N GLN A 130 2.35 4.27 -4.75
CA GLN A 130 2.62 5.68 -5.06
C GLN A 130 1.47 6.59 -4.62
N GLN A 131 0.22 6.21 -4.89
CA GLN A 131 -0.95 6.98 -4.44
C GLN A 131 -1.04 7.03 -2.91
N PHE A 132 -0.73 5.95 -2.20
CA PHE A 132 -0.66 5.97 -0.73
C PHE A 132 0.40 6.94 -0.21
N LEU A 133 1.53 7.09 -0.90
CA LEU A 133 2.58 8.04 -0.52
C LEU A 133 2.25 9.49 -0.92
N GLU A 134 1.55 9.69 -2.04
CA GLU A 134 1.35 11.00 -2.66
C GLU A 134 0.03 11.67 -2.31
N GLU A 135 -1.03 10.89 -2.10
CA GLU A 135 -2.39 11.38 -2.00
C GLU A 135 -2.97 11.27 -0.58
N VAL A 136 -2.44 10.37 0.26
CA VAL A 136 -2.86 10.22 1.66
C VAL A 136 -2.30 11.35 2.53
N LYS A 137 -3.11 11.83 3.47
CA LYS A 137 -2.72 12.89 4.41
C LYS A 137 -1.83 12.36 5.53
N TRP A 138 -0.50 12.43 5.33
CA TRP A 138 0.52 12.03 6.31
C TRP A 138 1.15 13.20 7.09
N ASP A 139 0.69 14.43 6.86
CA ASP A 139 1.31 15.61 7.43
C ASP A 139 1.35 15.56 8.97
N GLY A 140 2.56 15.77 9.51
CA GLY A 140 2.78 15.82 10.96
C GLY A 140 2.94 14.46 11.64
N MET A 141 3.04 13.35 10.90
CA MET A 141 3.38 12.04 11.46
C MET A 141 4.82 12.00 11.96
N ASP A 142 5.02 11.45 13.16
CA ASP A 142 6.36 11.18 13.69
C ASP A 142 6.95 9.93 13.01
N TYR A 143 6.11 8.92 12.77
CA TYR A 143 6.50 7.68 12.12
C TYR A 143 5.46 7.27 11.08
N VAL A 144 5.92 6.78 9.94
CA VAL A 144 5.12 5.96 9.02
C VAL A 144 5.79 4.60 8.90
N ILE A 145 5.06 3.54 9.22
CA ILE A 145 5.51 2.15 9.08
C ILE A 145 4.90 1.59 7.81
N MET A 146 5.69 0.89 7.01
CA MET A 146 5.19 0.22 5.80
C MET A 146 5.37 -1.29 5.93
N ASP A 147 4.26 -2.03 5.88
CA ASP A 147 4.25 -3.48 5.81
C ASP A 147 4.23 -3.92 4.34
N PHE A 148 5.33 -4.50 3.87
CA PHE A 148 5.49 -4.90 2.47
C PHE A 148 5.23 -6.38 2.27
N PRO A 149 4.82 -6.83 1.07
CA PRO A 149 4.69 -8.26 0.76
C PRO A 149 5.97 -9.07 1.10
N PRO A 150 5.85 -10.36 1.41
CA PRO A 150 7.01 -11.22 1.63
C PRO A 150 7.82 -11.42 0.33
N GLY A 151 9.13 -11.55 0.48
CA GLY A 151 10.08 -11.83 -0.61
C GLY A 151 11.00 -10.65 -0.93
N THR A 152 11.92 -10.89 -1.87
CA THR A 152 12.85 -9.89 -2.43
C THR A 152 12.75 -9.81 -3.96
N GLY A 153 11.63 -10.27 -4.53
CA GLY A 153 11.43 -10.24 -5.98
C GLY A 153 11.29 -8.81 -6.51
N ASP A 154 11.58 -8.61 -7.80
CA ASP A 154 11.33 -7.34 -8.54
C ASP A 154 9.82 -7.03 -8.72
N GLU A 155 8.98 -7.51 -7.81
CA GLU A 155 7.52 -7.50 -7.86
C GLU A 155 6.87 -6.20 -7.39
#